data_AF-A0A7R9P184-F1
#
_entry.id   AF-A0A7R9P184-F1
#
_cell.length_a   1.000
_cell.length_b   1.000
_cell.length_c   1.000
_cell.angle_alpha   90.00
_cell.angle_beta   90.00
_cell.angle_gamma   90.00
#
_symmetry.space_group_name_H-M   'P 1'
#
loop_
_entity.id
_entity.type
_entity.pdbx_description
1 polymer ?
#
loop_
_entity_poly.entity_id
_entity_poly.type
_entity_poly.pdbx_seq_one_letter_code
_entity_poly.pdbx_strand_id
1 'polypeptide(L)'
;MNPSNQIRIFGKSLVRVSSNIKSIPSESDRKRFLHLSSKRMRAKIIDGVKIARDIRMEIKKEIDEWVANDNKRPQLTAILVGVNPASSAYVNNKMKAAKEVGIESETIKCPSKITELELLGHIQSLNDDPNVDGILVQLPLPPHITERTICNAVVPHKDVDGFNIVNVGRFCLDMNTLIPCTPLGVQELIKRSGVETFGKNALVCGRSKNVGMPIAMLLHADGNGETSAMDATTTICHRYTPPDQLILLAKSADIIVTAAGVPNLIRANMVKEGACIIDVGISRIVDNETGKSRLVGDVDFEAVSQVAGHITPVPGGVGPMTVAMLMKNTLLAAKKAVVYNILEPGAVMQTKASQLRP
;
A
#
# COMPACT_ATOMS: atom_id res chain seq x y z
N MET A 1 37.39 -30.08 -16.48
CA MET A 1 36.75 -30.89 -17.54
C MET A 1 35.28 -31.02 -17.21
N ASN A 2 34.44 -30.42 -18.05
CA ASN A 2 32.97 -30.49 -18.07
C ASN A 2 32.53 -31.91 -18.52
N PRO A 3 31.23 -32.25 -18.64
CA PRO A 3 30.02 -31.88 -17.88
C PRO A 3 29.13 -33.12 -17.60
N SER A 4 27.92 -32.92 -17.04
CA SER A 4 26.62 -33.47 -17.54
C SER A 4 25.70 -34.00 -16.44
N ASN A 5 25.09 -33.12 -15.64
CA ASN A 5 23.82 -33.45 -14.97
C ASN A 5 22.68 -33.02 -15.89
N GLN A 6 22.17 -33.97 -16.68
CA GLN A 6 21.02 -33.78 -17.55
C GLN A 6 19.73 -33.63 -16.75
N ILE A 7 19.02 -32.54 -17.05
CA ILE A 7 17.64 -32.26 -16.72
C ILE A 7 16.76 -33.40 -17.26
N ARG A 8 16.05 -34.10 -16.37
CA ARG A 8 15.01 -35.08 -16.75
C ARG A 8 13.79 -34.33 -17.28
N ILE A 9 13.65 -34.30 -18.60
CA ILE A 9 12.44 -33.87 -19.29
C ILE A 9 11.41 -35.01 -19.23
N PHE A 10 10.17 -34.66 -18.92
CA PHE A 10 9.01 -35.55 -18.78
C PHE A 10 8.85 -36.53 -19.95
N GLY A 11 8.54 -37.77 -19.58
CA GLY A 11 8.36 -38.90 -20.49
C GLY A 11 7.17 -38.72 -21.44
N LYS A 12 7.42 -39.10 -22.70
CA LYS A 12 6.41 -39.27 -23.75
C LYS A 12 5.52 -40.47 -23.41
N SER A 13 4.22 -40.23 -23.23
CA SER A 13 3.19 -41.28 -23.36
C SER A 13 2.58 -41.17 -24.75
N LEU A 14 2.73 -42.23 -25.55
CA LEU A 14 2.05 -42.40 -26.83
C LEU A 14 0.54 -42.57 -26.60
N VAL A 15 -0.26 -41.61 -27.05
CA VAL A 15 -1.70 -41.79 -27.20
C VAL A 15 -1.98 -42.19 -28.65
N ARG A 16 -2.64 -43.35 -28.83
CA ARG A 16 -3.15 -43.85 -30.11
C ARG A 16 -4.14 -42.83 -30.71
N VAL A 17 -3.84 -42.33 -31.90
CA VAL A 17 -4.75 -41.51 -32.69
C VAL A 17 -5.73 -42.44 -33.42
N SER A 18 -6.99 -42.47 -32.99
CA SER A 18 -8.09 -43.06 -33.75
C SER A 18 -8.60 -42.06 -34.78
N SER A 19 -8.55 -42.47 -36.04
CA SER A 19 -9.07 -41.75 -37.20
C SER A 19 -10.59 -41.57 -37.12
N ASN A 20 -11.05 -40.35 -36.86
CA ASN A 20 -12.40 -39.91 -37.18
C ASN A 20 -12.30 -38.67 -38.06
N ILE A 21 -12.35 -38.89 -39.38
CA ILE A 21 -12.45 -37.84 -40.39
C ILE A 21 -13.84 -37.20 -40.21
N LYS A 22 -13.89 -36.03 -39.57
CA LYS A 22 -15.05 -35.13 -39.65
C LYS A 22 -14.87 -34.23 -40.87
N SER A 23 -15.89 -34.23 -41.72
CA SER A 23 -16.04 -33.44 -42.94
C SER A 23 -15.62 -31.98 -42.80
N ILE A 24 -14.94 -31.47 -43.82
CA ILE A 24 -14.61 -30.05 -43.99
C ILE A 24 -15.94 -29.26 -44.12
N PRO A 25 -16.17 -28.19 -43.34
CA PRO A 25 -17.39 -27.39 -43.49
C PRO A 25 -17.34 -26.58 -44.78
N SER A 26 -18.52 -26.41 -45.38
CA SER A 26 -18.74 -25.68 -46.62
C SER A 26 -18.37 -24.19 -46.48
N GLU A 27 -18.03 -23.53 -47.59
CA GLU A 27 -17.65 -22.12 -47.64
C GLU A 27 -18.78 -21.17 -47.16
N SER A 28 -20.03 -21.66 -47.11
CA SER A 28 -21.19 -20.98 -46.52
C SER A 28 -21.23 -20.95 -44.99
N ASP A 29 -20.43 -21.77 -44.30
CA ASP A 29 -20.42 -21.86 -42.83
C ASP A 29 -19.44 -20.88 -42.16
N ARG A 30 -18.62 -20.15 -42.94
CA ARG A 30 -17.61 -19.19 -42.41
C ARG A 30 -18.15 -17.79 -42.12
N LYS A 31 -19.43 -17.51 -42.36
CA LYS A 31 -20.03 -16.16 -42.21
C LYS A 31 -20.92 -15.96 -40.98
N ARG A 32 -20.67 -16.70 -39.90
CA ARG A 32 -21.25 -16.40 -38.57
C ARG A 32 -20.21 -16.52 -37.45
N PHE A 33 -19.09 -15.82 -37.60
CA PHE A 33 -18.48 -15.23 -36.40
C PHE A 33 -19.39 -14.10 -35.95
N LEU A 34 -20.40 -14.47 -35.17
CA LEU A 34 -21.13 -13.52 -34.35
C LEU A 34 -20.07 -12.73 -33.59
N HIS A 35 -19.99 -11.44 -33.89
CA HIS A 35 -19.36 -10.47 -33.02
C HIS A 35 -20.04 -10.68 -31.67
N LEU A 36 -19.41 -11.45 -30.77
CA LEU A 36 -19.72 -11.36 -29.36
C LEU A 36 -19.43 -9.90 -29.08
N SER A 37 -20.50 -9.09 -29.03
CA SER A 37 -20.44 -7.77 -28.44
C SER A 37 -19.80 -8.03 -27.09
N SER A 38 -18.53 -7.66 -26.94
CA SER A 38 -17.92 -7.64 -25.62
C SER A 38 -18.81 -6.67 -24.88
N LYS A 39 -19.64 -7.23 -23.99
CA LYS A 39 -20.45 -6.43 -23.10
C LYS A 39 -19.40 -5.57 -22.42
N ARG A 40 -19.35 -4.27 -22.73
CA ARG A 40 -18.41 -3.33 -22.12
C ARG A 40 -18.74 -3.34 -20.65
N MET A 41 -18.08 -4.21 -19.91
CA MET A 41 -18.28 -4.34 -18.48
C MET A 41 -17.46 -3.19 -17.90
N ARG A 42 -18.17 -2.14 -17.48
CA ARG A 42 -17.57 -1.08 -16.68
C ARG A 42 -16.83 -1.74 -15.50
N ALA A 43 -15.63 -1.24 -15.23
CA ALA A 43 -14.77 -1.69 -14.15
C ALA A 43 -15.53 -1.78 -12.83
N LYS A 44 -15.27 -2.84 -12.06
CA LYS A 44 -15.75 -2.95 -10.69
C LYS A 44 -15.07 -1.89 -9.84
N ILE A 45 -15.86 -1.00 -9.25
CA ILE A 45 -15.33 0.03 -8.37
C ILE A 45 -14.87 -0.62 -7.06
N ILE A 46 -13.60 -0.41 -6.73
CA ILE A 46 -13.05 -0.76 -5.43
C ILE A 46 -13.39 0.36 -4.46
N ASP A 47 -14.43 0.14 -3.65
CA ASP A 47 -14.90 1.09 -2.64
C ASP A 47 -14.02 1.04 -1.39
N GLY A 48 -13.01 1.90 -1.36
CA GLY A 48 -12.09 2.02 -0.23
C GLY A 48 -12.75 2.60 1.02
N VAL A 49 -13.85 3.36 0.91
CA VAL A 49 -14.60 3.82 2.08
C VAL A 49 -15.26 2.64 2.79
N LYS A 50 -15.92 1.76 2.01
CA LYS A 50 -16.54 0.55 2.56
C LYS A 50 -15.48 -0.36 3.18
N ILE A 51 -14.40 -0.67 2.46
CA ILE A 51 -13.34 -1.55 2.97
C ILE A 51 -12.68 -0.97 4.23
N ALA A 52 -12.37 0.34 4.24
CA ALA A 52 -11.80 0.99 5.41
C ALA A 52 -12.75 0.97 6.62
N ARG A 53 -14.07 1.08 6.40
CA ARG A 53 -15.05 0.95 7.48
C ARG A 53 -15.06 -0.46 8.04
N ASP A 54 -15.06 -1.48 7.18
CA ASP A 54 -15.09 -2.88 7.59
C ASP A 54 -13.84 -3.22 8.42
N ILE A 55 -12.66 -2.79 7.96
CA ILE A 55 -11.39 -2.91 8.73
C ILE A 55 -11.46 -2.19 10.07
N ARG A 56 -12.01 -0.97 10.14
CA ARG A 56 -12.13 -0.24 11.41
C ARG A 56 -13.06 -0.92 12.39
N MET A 57 -14.11 -1.60 11.92
CA MET A 57 -14.97 -2.42 12.78
C MET A 57 -14.23 -3.65 13.33
N GLU A 58 -13.41 -4.30 12.49
CA GLU A 58 -12.54 -5.41 12.92
C GLU A 58 -11.55 -4.94 14.00
N ILE A 59 -10.86 -3.81 13.77
CA ILE A 59 -9.91 -3.21 14.73
C ILE A 59 -10.62 -2.83 16.03
N LYS A 60 -11.81 -2.23 15.94
CA LYS A 60 -12.59 -1.87 17.13
C LYS A 60 -12.90 -3.09 17.98
N LYS A 61 -13.37 -4.17 17.35
CA LYS A 61 -13.66 -5.43 18.05
C LYS A 61 -12.40 -5.95 18.73
N GLU A 62 -11.28 -5.95 18.03
CA GLU A 62 -9.99 -6.40 18.57
C GLU A 62 -9.49 -5.55 19.74
N ILE A 63 -9.72 -4.23 19.73
CA ILE A 63 -9.42 -3.32 20.84
C ILE A 63 -10.35 -3.57 22.03
N ASP A 64 -11.64 -3.76 21.79
CA ASP A 64 -12.61 -4.02 22.86
C ASP A 64 -12.27 -5.35 23.56
N GLU A 65 -11.87 -6.38 22.81
CA GLU A 65 -11.35 -7.64 23.36
C GLU A 65 -10.01 -7.46 24.10
N TRP A 66 -9.10 -6.64 23.57
CA TRP A 66 -7.82 -6.33 24.22
C TRP A 66 -8.01 -5.68 25.59
N VAL A 67 -8.91 -4.70 25.68
CA VAL A 67 -9.23 -3.98 26.92
C VAL A 67 -10.00 -4.86 27.90
N ALA A 68 -10.88 -5.74 27.41
CA ALA A 68 -11.58 -6.71 28.26
C ALA A 68 -10.62 -7.70 28.94
N ASN A 69 -9.42 -7.88 28.40
CA ASN A 69 -8.32 -8.66 29.01
C ASN A 69 -7.40 -7.78 29.90
N ASP A 70 -7.93 -6.72 30.50
CA ASP A 70 -7.25 -5.79 31.42
C ASP A 70 -6.02 -5.06 30.84
N ASN A 71 -5.86 -5.04 29.52
CA ASN A 71 -4.81 -4.26 28.88
C ASN A 71 -5.23 -2.79 28.73
N LYS A 72 -4.25 -1.88 28.80
CA LYS A 72 -4.49 -0.45 28.53
C LYS A 72 -4.96 -0.25 27.08
N ARG A 73 -5.82 0.75 26.89
CA ARG A 73 -6.21 1.21 25.54
C ARG A 73 -4.98 1.69 24.79
N PRO A 74 -4.85 1.39 23.48
CA PRO A 74 -3.78 1.96 22.67
C PRO A 74 -3.86 3.49 22.66
N GLN A 75 -2.70 4.14 22.67
CA GLN A 75 -2.56 5.59 22.60
C GLN A 75 -1.81 6.01 21.34
N LEU A 76 -2.34 6.98 20.61
CA LEU A 76 -1.75 7.60 19.43
C LEU A 76 -1.55 9.10 19.62
N THR A 77 -0.30 9.56 19.55
CA THR A 77 0.02 10.99 19.52
C THR A 77 0.43 11.43 18.12
N ALA A 78 -0.25 12.45 17.59
CA ALA A 78 0.14 13.14 16.36
C ALA A 78 0.88 14.45 16.67
N ILE A 79 1.95 14.74 15.94
CA ILE A 79 2.60 16.06 15.91
C ILE A 79 2.25 16.76 14.59
N LEU A 80 1.68 17.96 14.69
CA LEU A 80 1.31 18.80 13.55
C LEU A 80 2.11 20.10 13.60
N VAL A 81 2.96 20.33 12.59
CA VAL A 81 3.75 21.55 12.47
C VAL A 81 3.12 22.53 11.48
N GLY A 82 2.87 23.76 11.94
CA GLY A 82 2.31 24.83 11.14
C GLY A 82 0.77 24.80 11.04
N VAL A 83 0.24 25.55 10.08
CA VAL A 83 -1.21 25.85 9.98
C VAL A 83 -1.81 25.44 8.64
N ASN A 84 -1.19 24.50 7.92
CA ASN A 84 -1.71 24.01 6.65
C ASN A 84 -3.12 23.41 6.85
N PRO A 85 -4.17 23.96 6.20
CA PRO A 85 -5.55 23.49 6.40
C PRO A 85 -5.75 22.03 5.97
N ALA A 86 -5.05 21.58 4.92
CA ALA A 86 -5.13 20.19 4.47
C ALA A 86 -4.52 19.25 5.50
N SER A 87 -3.32 19.54 6.00
CA SER A 87 -2.67 18.76 7.06
C SER A 87 -3.51 18.71 8.33
N SER A 88 -4.09 19.84 8.73
CA SER A 88 -4.99 19.93 9.89
C SER A 88 -6.23 19.06 9.73
N ALA A 89 -6.89 19.11 8.58
CA ALA A 89 -8.05 18.26 8.28
C ALA A 89 -7.68 16.77 8.26
N TYR A 90 -6.53 16.41 7.68
CA TYR A 90 -6.04 15.02 7.69
C TYR A 90 -5.79 14.51 9.11
N VAL A 91 -5.09 15.28 9.96
CA VAL A 91 -4.86 14.90 11.36
C VAL A 91 -6.16 14.77 12.13
N ASN A 92 -7.08 15.73 11.98
CA ASN A 92 -8.40 15.66 12.63
C ASN A 92 -9.17 14.39 12.24
N ASN A 93 -9.15 14.01 10.94
CA ASN A 93 -9.78 12.78 10.47
C ASN A 93 -9.12 11.52 11.07
N LYS A 94 -7.79 11.51 11.19
CA LYS A 94 -7.05 10.41 11.84
C LYS A 94 -7.43 10.29 13.32
N MET A 95 -7.47 11.40 14.06
CA MET A 95 -7.85 11.40 15.49
C MET A 95 -9.31 11.01 15.70
N LYS A 96 -10.21 11.44 14.80
CA LYS A 96 -11.61 11.00 14.83
C LYS A 96 -11.71 9.48 14.63
N ALA A 97 -11.01 8.94 13.63
CA ALA A 97 -10.99 7.49 13.39
C ALA A 97 -10.40 6.72 14.57
N ALA A 98 -9.36 7.24 15.23
CA ALA A 98 -8.78 6.66 16.44
C ALA A 98 -9.82 6.52 17.55
N LYS A 99 -10.52 7.62 17.86
CA LYS A 99 -11.61 7.61 18.85
C LYS A 99 -12.73 6.64 18.47
N GLU A 100 -13.11 6.59 17.19
CA GLU A 100 -14.17 5.69 16.70
C GLU A 100 -13.83 4.20 16.92
N VAL A 101 -12.55 3.81 16.83
CA VAL A 101 -12.12 2.43 17.07
C VAL A 101 -11.72 2.15 18.52
N GLY A 102 -11.73 3.15 19.40
CA GLY A 102 -11.41 3.00 20.82
C GLY A 102 -9.93 3.21 21.18
N ILE A 103 -9.16 3.87 20.30
CA ILE A 103 -7.79 4.35 20.54
C ILE A 103 -7.85 5.74 21.19
N GLU A 104 -7.08 5.94 22.26
CA GLU A 104 -6.88 7.26 22.84
C GLU A 104 -5.97 8.09 21.95
N SER A 105 -6.29 9.36 21.73
CA SER A 105 -5.60 10.14 20.70
C SER A 105 -5.37 11.59 21.10
N GLU A 106 -4.16 12.08 20.90
CA GLU A 106 -3.76 13.46 21.14
C GLU A 106 -3.11 14.10 19.91
N THR A 107 -3.19 15.43 19.79
CA THR A 107 -2.45 16.19 18.77
C THR A 107 -1.65 17.31 19.42
N ILE A 108 -0.32 17.22 19.32
CA ILE A 108 0.60 18.30 19.65
C ILE A 108 0.70 19.24 18.44
N LYS A 109 0.31 20.49 18.62
CA LYS A 109 0.39 21.53 17.58
C LYS A 109 1.63 22.40 17.81
N CYS A 110 2.52 22.41 16.83
CA CYS A 110 3.74 23.21 16.85
C CYS A 110 3.63 24.38 15.85
N PRO A 111 4.22 25.55 16.15
CA PRO A 111 4.26 26.66 15.20
C PRO A 111 5.11 26.30 13.97
N SER A 112 4.85 26.93 12.83
CA SER A 112 5.65 26.71 11.61
C SER A 112 7.12 27.14 11.74
N LYS A 113 7.44 27.94 12.75
CA LYS A 113 8.80 28.42 13.05
C LYS A 113 9.57 27.54 14.03
N ILE A 114 8.97 26.44 14.53
CA ILE A 114 9.65 25.51 15.44
C ILE A 114 10.98 25.06 14.81
N THR A 115 12.03 25.01 15.62
CA THR A 115 13.33 24.51 15.18
C THR A 115 13.33 22.98 15.08
N GLU A 116 14.25 22.42 14.30
CA GLU A 116 14.41 20.97 14.22
C GLU A 116 14.73 20.37 15.62
N LEU A 117 15.56 21.05 16.41
CA LEU A 117 15.93 20.60 17.76
C LEU A 117 14.73 20.56 18.72
N GLU A 118 13.87 21.58 18.71
CA GLU A 118 12.65 21.59 19.54
C GLU A 118 11.68 20.47 19.13
N LEU A 119 11.52 20.23 17.83
CA LEU A 119 10.69 19.14 17.32
C LEU A 119 11.25 17.77 17.74
N LEU A 120 12.57 17.59 17.68
CA LEU A 120 13.24 16.39 18.19
C LEU A 120 13.02 16.20 19.70
N GLY A 121 12.99 17.29 20.48
CA GLY A 121 12.67 17.24 21.91
C GLY A 121 11.27 16.73 22.21
N HIS A 122 10.26 17.15 21.43
CA HIS A 122 8.91 16.59 21.53
C HIS A 122 8.88 15.10 21.19
N ILE A 123 9.56 14.69 20.13
CA ILE A 123 9.62 13.27 19.72
C ILE A 123 10.31 12.43 20.80
N GLN A 124 11.41 12.91 21.36
CA GLN A 124 12.10 12.23 22.45
C GLN A 124 11.21 12.05 23.68
N SER A 125 10.47 13.09 24.07
CA SER A 125 9.51 13.01 25.19
C SER A 125 8.45 11.93 24.96
N LEU A 126 7.94 11.82 23.72
CA LEU A 126 6.97 10.78 23.35
C LEU A 126 7.59 9.39 23.25
N ASN A 127 8.84 9.28 22.80
CA ASN A 127 9.58 8.02 22.78
C ASN A 127 9.71 7.46 24.20
N ASP A 128 10.01 8.32 25.17
CA ASP A 128 10.23 7.94 26.57
C ASP A 128 8.95 7.72 27.37
N ASP A 129 7.79 8.23 26.92
CA ASP A 129 6.52 8.07 27.61
C ASP A 129 5.96 6.63 27.45
N PRO A 130 5.86 5.83 28.52
CA PRO A 130 5.34 4.46 28.45
C PRO A 130 3.84 4.38 28.18
N ASN A 131 3.11 5.50 28.20
CA ASN A 131 1.69 5.56 27.86
C ASN A 131 1.43 5.92 26.39
N VAL A 132 2.47 6.22 25.60
CA VAL A 132 2.36 6.48 24.16
C VAL A 132 2.78 5.23 23.40
N ASP A 133 1.87 4.65 22.63
CA ASP A 133 2.15 3.45 21.81
C ASP A 133 2.51 3.81 20.37
N GLY A 134 1.89 4.86 19.82
CA GLY A 134 2.09 5.28 18.45
C GLY A 134 2.39 6.77 18.33
N ILE A 135 3.38 7.10 17.50
CA ILE A 135 3.78 8.47 17.18
C ILE A 135 3.64 8.68 15.68
N LEU A 136 2.94 9.74 15.32
CA LEU A 136 2.77 10.20 13.95
C LEU A 136 3.30 11.63 13.84
N VAL A 137 4.26 11.89 12.94
CA VAL A 137 4.63 13.26 12.57
C VAL A 137 4.01 13.60 11.23
N GLN A 138 3.08 14.55 11.20
CA GLN A 138 2.35 14.88 9.98
C GLN A 138 3.24 15.63 8.98
N LEU A 139 3.45 15.00 7.81
CA LEU A 139 4.16 15.56 6.66
C LEU A 139 3.21 16.34 5.71
N PRO A 140 3.74 17.25 4.86
CA PRO A 140 5.13 17.71 4.81
C PRO A 140 5.47 18.66 5.96
N LEU A 141 6.76 18.71 6.30
CA LEU A 141 7.29 19.68 7.28
C LEU A 141 7.73 20.98 6.60
N PRO A 142 7.89 22.09 7.36
CA PRO A 142 8.53 23.29 6.86
C PRO A 142 9.92 23.01 6.25
N PRO A 143 10.35 23.76 5.22
CA PRO A 143 11.54 23.44 4.43
C PRO A 143 12.86 23.54 5.21
N HIS A 144 12.88 24.22 6.37
CA HIS A 144 14.06 24.31 7.23
C HIS A 144 14.25 23.08 8.14
N ILE A 145 13.33 22.10 8.10
CA ILE A 145 13.39 20.86 8.87
C ILE A 145 13.62 19.69 7.93
N THR A 146 14.56 18.82 8.28
CA THR A 146 14.88 17.62 7.51
C THR A 146 13.92 16.48 7.88
N GLU A 147 12.92 16.22 7.03
CA GLU A 147 11.91 15.17 7.26
C GLU A 147 12.51 13.80 7.58
N ARG A 148 13.63 13.43 6.93
CA ARG A 148 14.30 12.16 7.18
C ARG A 148 14.88 12.06 8.59
N THR A 149 15.48 13.15 9.09
CA THR A 149 15.98 13.22 10.47
C THR A 149 14.83 13.01 11.45
N ILE A 150 13.71 13.69 11.22
CA ILE A 150 12.52 13.60 12.07
C ILE A 150 11.88 12.20 12.04
N CYS A 151 11.72 11.59 10.86
CA CYS A 151 11.17 10.23 10.76
C CYS A 151 12.06 9.19 11.46
N ASN A 152 13.38 9.36 11.42
CA ASN A 152 14.32 8.44 12.06
C ASN A 152 14.43 8.67 13.58
N ALA A 153 13.96 9.81 14.09
CA ALA A 153 13.96 10.11 15.52
C ALA A 153 12.81 9.43 16.29
N VAL A 154 11.73 9.06 15.59
CA VAL A 154 10.65 8.26 16.19
C VAL A 154 11.17 6.84 16.40
N VAL A 155 11.11 6.30 17.62
CA VAL A 155 11.60 4.93 17.87
C VAL A 155 10.82 3.90 17.04
N PRO A 156 11.48 2.87 16.47
CA PRO A 156 10.85 1.98 15.48
C PRO A 156 9.55 1.33 15.94
N HIS A 157 9.46 0.94 17.21
CA HIS A 157 8.28 0.28 17.77
C HIS A 157 7.09 1.20 18.02
N LYS A 158 7.28 2.53 17.95
CA LYS A 158 6.20 3.53 18.02
C LYS A 158 5.95 4.23 16.67
N ASP A 159 6.75 3.94 15.64
CA ASP A 159 6.63 4.53 14.31
C ASP A 159 5.49 3.88 13.51
N VAL A 160 4.27 4.29 13.85
CA VAL A 160 3.02 3.75 13.25
C VAL A 160 2.83 4.14 11.78
N ASP A 161 3.61 5.10 11.27
CA ASP A 161 3.66 5.44 9.85
C ASP A 161 4.71 4.62 9.07
N GLY A 162 5.57 3.86 9.76
CA GLY A 162 6.55 2.96 9.15
C GLY A 162 7.68 3.68 8.39
N PHE A 163 7.99 4.93 8.73
CA PHE A 163 8.98 5.73 8.00
C PHE A 163 10.39 5.68 8.57
N ASN A 164 10.58 5.18 9.79
CA ASN A 164 11.89 4.98 10.39
C ASN A 164 12.71 4.02 9.54
N ILE A 165 14.00 4.34 9.35
CA ILE A 165 14.93 3.53 8.55
C ILE A 165 14.99 2.05 8.98
N VAL A 166 14.84 1.74 10.27
CA VAL A 166 14.78 0.36 10.77
C VAL A 166 13.53 -0.34 10.25
N ASN A 167 12.36 0.30 10.32
CA ASN A 167 11.11 -0.26 9.81
C ASN A 167 11.18 -0.46 8.30
N VAL A 168 11.67 0.53 7.57
CA VAL A 168 11.87 0.44 6.12
C VAL A 168 12.86 -0.66 5.76
N GLY A 169 13.98 -0.78 6.50
CA GLY A 169 14.99 -1.80 6.26
C GLY A 169 14.47 -3.22 6.49
N ARG A 170 13.79 -3.45 7.62
CA ARG A 170 13.11 -4.72 7.92
C ARG A 170 12.07 -5.07 6.85
N PHE A 171 11.26 -4.09 6.46
CA PHE A 171 10.23 -4.25 5.44
C PHE A 171 10.83 -4.65 4.08
N CYS A 172 11.93 -3.99 3.65
CA CYS A 172 12.63 -4.35 2.42
C CYS A 172 13.25 -5.75 2.44
N LEU A 173 13.48 -6.31 3.63
CA LEU A 173 13.98 -7.67 3.83
C LEU A 173 12.86 -8.68 4.12
N ASP A 174 11.59 -8.29 3.90
CA ASP A 174 10.41 -9.12 4.15
C ASP A 174 10.33 -9.63 5.60
N MET A 175 10.77 -8.80 6.55
CA MET A 175 10.69 -9.06 7.98
C MET A 175 9.48 -8.34 8.57
N ASN A 176 8.88 -8.93 9.60
CA ASN A 176 7.77 -8.36 10.36
C ASN A 176 8.16 -6.98 10.92
N THR A 177 7.33 -5.97 10.63
CA THR A 177 7.59 -4.58 10.98
C THR A 177 6.32 -3.73 10.80
N LEU A 178 6.33 -2.50 11.32
CA LEU A 178 5.31 -1.51 10.99
C LEU A 178 5.53 -1.02 9.55
N ILE A 179 4.67 -1.47 8.64
CA ILE A 179 4.72 -1.13 7.20
C ILE A 179 3.98 0.20 6.98
N PRO A 180 4.41 1.06 6.04
CA PRO A 180 3.73 2.32 5.82
C PRO A 180 2.25 2.17 5.45
N CYS A 181 1.43 3.05 6.02
CA CYS A 181 -0.04 2.95 6.01
C CYS A 181 -0.66 2.92 4.61
N THR A 182 -0.18 3.77 3.69
CA THR A 182 -0.70 3.83 2.32
C THR A 182 -0.39 2.55 1.53
N PRO A 183 0.86 2.05 1.48
CA PRO A 183 1.19 0.74 0.93
C PRO A 183 0.35 -0.41 1.49
N LEU A 184 0.18 -0.49 2.82
CA LEU A 184 -0.72 -1.48 3.44
C LEU A 184 -2.15 -1.33 2.94
N GLY A 185 -2.63 -0.09 2.80
CA GLY A 185 -3.97 0.19 2.29
C GLY A 185 -4.15 -0.31 0.86
N VAL A 186 -3.14 -0.14 0.01
CA VAL A 186 -3.14 -0.69 -1.36
C VAL A 186 -3.18 -2.22 -1.35
N GLN A 187 -2.37 -2.87 -0.52
CA GLN A 187 -2.38 -4.34 -0.39
C GLN A 187 -3.76 -4.85 0.06
N GLU A 188 -4.37 -4.24 1.08
CA GLU A 188 -5.71 -4.61 1.55
C GLU A 188 -6.79 -4.39 0.49
N LEU A 189 -6.72 -3.29 -0.29
CA LEU A 189 -7.65 -3.04 -1.40
C LEU A 189 -7.57 -4.14 -2.46
N ILE A 190 -6.36 -4.55 -2.85
CA ILE A 190 -6.14 -5.61 -3.84
C ILE A 190 -6.66 -6.95 -3.30
N LYS A 191 -6.23 -7.33 -2.08
CA LYS A 191 -6.62 -8.60 -1.44
C LYS A 191 -8.14 -8.71 -1.25
N ARG A 192 -8.77 -7.71 -0.64
CA ARG A 192 -10.22 -7.73 -0.36
C ARG A 192 -11.08 -7.57 -1.62
N SER A 193 -10.50 -7.13 -2.73
CA SER A 193 -11.19 -7.09 -4.02
C SER A 193 -11.14 -8.42 -4.78
N GLY A 194 -10.34 -9.40 -4.32
CA GLY A 194 -10.17 -10.69 -4.97
C GLY A 194 -9.31 -10.63 -6.24
N VAL A 195 -8.43 -9.63 -6.35
CA VAL A 195 -7.53 -9.49 -7.50
C VAL A 195 -6.33 -10.40 -7.29
N GLU A 196 -6.11 -11.33 -8.22
CA GLU A 196 -4.92 -12.20 -8.22
C GLU A 196 -3.66 -11.38 -8.51
N THR A 197 -2.59 -11.66 -7.75
CA THR A 197 -1.28 -10.99 -7.91
C THR A 197 -0.15 -11.95 -8.27
N PHE A 198 -0.25 -13.22 -7.85
CA PHE A 198 0.78 -14.24 -8.08
C PHE A 198 1.12 -14.38 -9.56
N GLY A 199 2.39 -14.13 -9.91
CA GLY A 199 2.91 -14.23 -11.27
C GLY A 199 2.37 -13.16 -12.24
N LYS A 200 1.59 -12.18 -11.77
CA LYS A 200 1.05 -11.11 -12.60
C LYS A 200 2.06 -9.98 -12.80
N ASN A 201 1.90 -9.22 -13.88
CA ASN A 201 2.70 -8.02 -14.12
C ASN A 201 2.12 -6.83 -13.35
N ALA A 202 2.88 -6.27 -12.43
CA ALA A 202 2.53 -5.06 -11.72
C ALA A 202 3.38 -3.87 -12.20
N LEU A 203 2.74 -2.71 -12.37
CA LEU A 203 3.40 -1.46 -12.70
C LEU A 203 3.14 -0.44 -11.60
N VAL A 204 4.21 0.13 -11.03
CA VAL A 204 4.11 1.21 -10.04
C VAL A 204 4.62 2.50 -10.64
N CYS A 205 3.73 3.47 -10.82
CA CYS A 205 4.05 4.82 -11.31
C CYS A 205 4.32 5.75 -10.13
N GLY A 206 5.58 5.88 -9.74
CA GLY A 206 6.01 6.65 -8.57
C GLY A 206 7.04 5.87 -7.75
N ARG A 207 8.05 6.59 -7.23
CA ARG A 207 9.16 5.99 -6.46
C ARG A 207 9.45 6.71 -5.15
N SER A 208 8.47 7.43 -4.61
CA SER A 208 8.61 8.09 -3.32
C SER A 208 8.90 7.05 -2.23
N LYS A 209 9.63 7.46 -1.19
CA LYS A 209 10.08 6.53 -0.14
C LYS A 209 8.97 6.10 0.81
N ASN A 210 7.90 6.88 0.88
CA ASN A 210 6.73 6.64 1.74
C ASN A 210 5.58 5.92 1.03
N VAL A 211 5.53 5.94 -0.31
CA VAL A 211 4.39 5.38 -1.08
C VAL A 211 4.86 4.47 -2.20
N GLY A 212 5.49 5.03 -3.24
CA GLY A 212 5.77 4.27 -4.47
C GLY A 212 6.75 3.10 -4.26
N MET A 213 7.88 3.34 -3.58
CA MET A 213 8.86 2.28 -3.32
C MET A 213 8.26 1.17 -2.44
N PRO A 214 7.59 1.45 -1.30
CA PRO A 214 7.03 0.36 -0.50
C PRO A 214 5.87 -0.38 -1.16
N ILE A 215 5.06 0.27 -2.00
CA ILE A 215 4.05 -0.43 -2.81
C ILE A 215 4.72 -1.45 -3.73
N ALA A 216 5.79 -1.05 -4.42
CA ALA A 216 6.54 -1.97 -5.28
C ALA A 216 7.14 -3.14 -4.49
N MET A 217 7.63 -2.87 -3.27
CA MET A 217 8.14 -3.90 -2.38
C MET A 217 7.05 -4.90 -1.96
N LEU A 218 5.87 -4.44 -1.55
CA LEU A 218 4.74 -5.33 -1.22
C LEU A 218 4.22 -6.13 -2.42
N LEU A 219 4.28 -5.55 -3.62
CA LEU A 219 3.82 -6.23 -4.83
C LEU A 219 4.75 -7.38 -5.21
N HIS A 220 6.07 -7.21 -5.11
CA HIS A 220 7.03 -8.20 -5.61
C HIS A 220 7.46 -9.30 -4.63
N ALA A 221 7.44 -9.03 -3.33
CA ALA A 221 8.00 -9.96 -2.35
C ALA A 221 7.15 -11.24 -2.21
N ASP A 222 7.73 -12.25 -1.56
CA ASP A 222 7.15 -13.59 -1.41
C ASP A 222 5.88 -13.55 -0.54
N GLY A 223 4.78 -14.10 -1.04
CA GLY A 223 3.51 -14.18 -0.32
C GLY A 223 3.57 -15.06 0.93
N ASN A 224 4.56 -15.95 1.03
CA ASN A 224 4.81 -16.80 2.19
C ASN A 224 5.74 -16.16 3.25
N GLY A 225 6.25 -14.95 2.98
CA GLY A 225 7.09 -14.22 3.91
C GLY A 225 6.34 -13.53 5.04
N GLU A 226 7.08 -12.86 5.93
CA GLU A 226 6.50 -12.25 7.13
C GLU A 226 5.60 -11.04 6.82
N THR A 227 5.78 -10.38 5.66
CA THR A 227 4.89 -9.30 5.21
C THR A 227 3.68 -9.78 4.42
N SER A 228 3.59 -11.10 4.16
CA SER A 228 2.55 -11.74 3.34
C SER A 228 2.31 -10.97 2.03
N ALA A 229 3.40 -10.76 1.29
CA ALA A 229 3.43 -9.96 0.07
C ALA A 229 2.63 -10.61 -1.09
N MET A 230 2.90 -10.26 -2.34
CA MET A 230 1.96 -10.49 -3.44
C MET A 230 2.53 -11.22 -4.68
N ASP A 231 3.81 -11.62 -4.69
CA ASP A 231 4.42 -12.45 -5.75
C ASP A 231 4.22 -11.93 -7.19
N ALA A 232 4.13 -10.62 -7.38
CA ALA A 232 3.96 -10.00 -8.70
C ALA A 232 5.31 -9.64 -9.34
N THR A 233 5.43 -9.81 -10.66
CA THR A 233 6.55 -9.28 -11.43
C THR A 233 6.39 -7.76 -11.53
N THR A 234 7.16 -7.01 -10.74
CA THR A 234 6.92 -5.58 -10.52
C THR A 234 7.90 -4.69 -11.27
N THR A 235 7.37 -3.72 -12.04
CA THR A 235 8.14 -2.67 -12.71
C THR A 235 7.88 -1.31 -12.06
N ILE A 236 8.92 -0.50 -11.88
CA ILE A 236 8.82 0.84 -11.28
C ILE A 236 9.06 1.91 -12.35
N CYS A 237 8.09 2.79 -12.55
CA CYS A 237 8.17 3.99 -13.37
C CYS A 237 8.32 5.25 -12.51
N HIS A 238 8.91 6.30 -13.09
CA HIS A 238 9.15 7.56 -12.40
C HIS A 238 9.25 8.73 -13.39
N ARG A 239 9.47 9.95 -12.90
CA ARG A 239 9.54 11.18 -13.72
C ARG A 239 10.49 11.16 -14.93
N TYR A 240 11.51 10.30 -14.93
CA TYR A 240 12.44 10.14 -16.07
C TYR A 240 12.13 8.94 -16.96
N THR A 241 11.02 8.24 -16.72
CA THR A 241 10.53 7.21 -17.65
C THR A 241 9.95 7.92 -18.86
N PRO A 242 10.46 7.66 -20.08
CA PRO A 242 9.91 8.25 -21.30
C PRO A 242 8.41 7.91 -21.46
N PRO A 243 7.57 8.83 -21.97
CA PRO A 243 6.13 8.58 -22.10
C PRO A 243 5.76 7.35 -22.96
N ASP A 244 6.49 7.11 -24.04
CA ASP A 244 6.37 5.94 -24.91
C ASP A 244 6.71 4.64 -24.17
N GLN A 245 7.78 4.66 -23.36
CA GLN A 245 8.13 3.53 -22.49
C GLN A 245 7.05 3.27 -21.42
N LEU A 246 6.48 4.34 -20.85
CA LEU A 246 5.38 4.22 -19.88
C LEU A 246 4.15 3.55 -20.52
N ILE A 247 3.78 3.93 -21.74
CA ILE A 247 2.66 3.32 -22.47
C ILE A 247 2.92 1.82 -22.72
N LEU A 248 4.13 1.46 -23.14
CA LEU A 248 4.52 0.06 -23.37
C LEU A 248 4.34 -0.77 -22.09
N LEU A 249 4.88 -0.30 -20.98
CA LEU A 249 4.83 -0.99 -19.69
C LEU A 249 3.41 -1.05 -19.10
N ALA A 250 2.63 0.02 -19.25
CA ALA A 250 1.24 0.04 -18.77
C ALA A 250 0.36 -0.96 -19.55
N LYS A 251 0.59 -1.13 -20.85
CA LYS A 251 -0.17 -2.06 -21.69
C LYS A 251 0.07 -3.53 -21.36
N SER A 252 1.20 -3.88 -20.75
CA SER A 252 1.51 -5.26 -20.35
C SER A 252 1.13 -5.58 -18.90
N ALA A 253 0.76 -4.56 -18.11
CA ALA A 253 0.47 -4.69 -16.69
C ALA A 253 -0.94 -5.24 -16.43
N ASP A 254 -1.04 -6.22 -15.55
CA ASP A 254 -2.30 -6.71 -14.98
C ASP A 254 -2.77 -5.81 -13.82
N ILE A 255 -1.81 -5.19 -13.11
CA ILE A 255 -2.05 -4.30 -11.99
C ILE A 255 -1.26 -3.01 -12.23
N ILE A 256 -1.93 -1.86 -12.19
CA ILE A 256 -1.29 -0.54 -12.25
C ILE A 256 -1.59 0.18 -10.95
N VAL A 257 -0.54 0.55 -10.21
CA VAL A 257 -0.64 1.43 -9.05
C VAL A 257 0.04 2.76 -9.37
N THR A 258 -0.69 3.86 -9.31
CA THR A 258 -0.15 5.19 -9.59
C THR A 258 -0.13 6.07 -8.34
N ALA A 259 1.03 6.65 -8.08
CA ALA A 259 1.33 7.52 -6.94
C ALA A 259 2.31 8.63 -7.38
N ALA A 260 2.07 9.20 -8.56
CA ALA A 260 2.93 10.20 -9.20
C ALA A 260 2.48 11.63 -8.87
N GLY A 261 1.20 11.85 -8.55
CA GLY A 261 0.65 13.18 -8.32
C GLY A 261 0.54 13.99 -9.62
N VAL A 262 0.18 13.33 -10.72
CA VAL A 262 0.05 13.90 -12.06
C VAL A 262 -1.33 13.53 -12.61
N PRO A 263 -2.29 14.47 -12.65
CA PRO A 263 -3.63 14.20 -13.16
C PRO A 263 -3.62 13.69 -14.61
N ASN A 264 -4.46 12.70 -14.90
CA ASN A 264 -4.61 12.09 -16.23
C ASN A 264 -3.31 11.51 -16.82
N LEU A 265 -2.38 11.07 -15.96
CA LEU A 265 -1.17 10.34 -16.33
C LEU A 265 -1.52 8.97 -16.94
N ILE A 266 -2.44 8.23 -16.32
CA ILE A 266 -2.90 6.93 -16.81
C ILE A 266 -4.19 7.12 -17.61
N ARG A 267 -4.15 6.76 -18.90
CA ARG A 267 -5.26 6.93 -19.85
C ARG A 267 -5.72 5.60 -20.42
N ALA A 268 -6.96 5.55 -20.92
CA ALA A 268 -7.59 4.32 -21.40
C ALA A 268 -6.77 3.55 -22.44
N ASN A 269 -6.10 4.24 -23.36
CA ASN A 269 -5.28 3.62 -24.41
C ASN A 269 -3.97 2.98 -23.90
N MET A 270 -3.63 3.18 -22.63
CA MET A 270 -2.45 2.63 -21.97
C MET A 270 -2.78 1.39 -21.15
N VAL A 271 -4.06 1.13 -20.88
CA VAL A 271 -4.51 0.13 -19.92
C VAL A 271 -4.85 -1.18 -20.63
N LYS A 272 -4.32 -2.28 -20.12
CA LYS A 272 -4.71 -3.63 -20.55
C LYS A 272 -6.17 -3.89 -20.17
N GLU A 273 -6.95 -4.48 -21.09
CA GLU A 273 -8.33 -4.88 -20.81
C GLU A 273 -8.37 -5.82 -19.59
N GLY A 274 -9.26 -5.51 -18.63
CA GLY A 274 -9.39 -6.30 -17.40
C GLY A 274 -8.38 -5.97 -16.30
N ALA A 275 -7.42 -5.07 -16.51
CA ALA A 275 -6.43 -4.71 -15.49
C ALA A 275 -7.06 -4.12 -14.21
N CYS A 276 -6.36 -4.27 -13.08
CA CYS A 276 -6.69 -3.63 -11.82
C CYS A 276 -5.94 -2.29 -11.69
N ILE A 277 -6.67 -1.21 -11.44
CA ILE A 277 -6.13 0.14 -11.32
C ILE A 277 -6.30 0.64 -9.88
N ILE A 278 -5.19 0.92 -9.21
CA ILE A 278 -5.15 1.56 -7.90
C ILE A 278 -4.57 2.97 -8.03
N ASP A 279 -5.42 3.97 -7.86
CA ASP A 279 -5.08 5.39 -7.92
C ASP A 279 -4.83 5.94 -6.52
N VAL A 280 -3.56 6.11 -6.19
CA VAL A 280 -3.06 6.70 -4.94
C VAL A 280 -2.86 8.21 -5.09
N GLY A 281 -2.88 8.71 -6.34
CA GLY A 281 -2.68 10.11 -6.66
C GLY A 281 -3.71 11.00 -5.97
N ILE A 282 -3.25 12.14 -5.44
CA ILE A 282 -4.13 13.19 -4.92
C ILE A 282 -3.58 14.52 -5.41
N SER A 283 -4.33 15.18 -6.28
CA SER A 283 -4.09 16.54 -6.72
C SER A 283 -5.33 17.38 -6.50
N ARG A 284 -5.13 18.63 -6.06
CA ARG A 284 -6.21 19.61 -5.98
C ARG A 284 -6.22 20.42 -7.27
N ILE A 285 -7.37 20.40 -7.95
CA ILE A 285 -7.61 21.27 -9.10
C ILE A 285 -8.69 22.27 -8.73
N VAL A 286 -8.53 23.50 -9.20
CA VAL A 286 -9.52 24.57 -9.04
C VAL A 286 -10.25 24.69 -10.36
N ASP A 287 -11.58 24.63 -10.29
CA ASP A 287 -12.42 24.90 -11.43
C ASP A 287 -12.36 26.41 -11.73
N ASN A 288 -11.92 26.76 -12.95
CA ASN A 288 -11.70 28.15 -13.33
C ASN A 288 -13.01 28.94 -13.49
N GLU A 289 -14.15 28.27 -13.69
CA GLU A 289 -15.46 28.90 -13.90
C GLU A 289 -16.20 29.09 -12.57
N THR A 290 -16.15 28.10 -11.69
CA THR A 290 -16.90 28.09 -10.42
C THR A 290 -16.06 28.48 -9.21
N GLY A 291 -14.71 28.51 -9.34
CA GLY A 291 -13.77 28.72 -8.24
C GLY A 291 -13.72 27.55 -7.24
N LYS A 292 -14.48 26.48 -7.46
CA LYS A 292 -14.56 25.34 -6.54
C LYS A 292 -13.35 24.44 -6.75
N SER A 293 -12.69 24.07 -5.65
CA SER A 293 -11.61 23.08 -5.70
C SER A 293 -12.15 21.66 -5.57
N ARG A 294 -11.64 20.73 -6.36
CA ARG A 294 -11.90 19.29 -6.23
C ARG A 294 -10.60 18.49 -6.17
N LEU A 295 -10.65 17.33 -5.53
CA LEU A 295 -9.55 16.36 -5.53
C LEU A 295 -9.71 15.42 -6.72
N VAL A 296 -8.61 15.17 -7.42
CA VAL A 296 -8.52 14.21 -8.52
C VAL A 296 -7.29 13.34 -8.33
N GLY A 297 -7.33 12.13 -8.88
CA GLY A 297 -6.20 11.22 -8.90
C GLY A 297 -5.35 11.37 -10.16
N ASP A 298 -4.45 10.41 -10.36
CA ASP A 298 -3.56 10.36 -11.51
C ASP A 298 -4.21 9.71 -12.74
N VAL A 299 -5.37 9.07 -12.57
CA VAL A 299 -6.05 8.29 -13.62
C VAL A 299 -7.17 9.11 -14.26
N ASP A 300 -7.30 9.03 -15.59
CA ASP A 300 -8.52 9.42 -16.30
C ASP A 300 -9.64 8.40 -16.00
N PHE A 301 -10.27 8.57 -14.83
CA PHE A 301 -11.16 7.58 -14.24
C PHE A 301 -12.29 7.15 -15.17
N GLU A 302 -12.96 8.10 -15.83
CA GLU A 302 -14.14 7.78 -16.65
C GLU A 302 -13.74 6.91 -17.84
N ALA A 303 -12.72 7.31 -18.59
CA ALA A 303 -12.26 6.55 -19.75
C ALA A 303 -11.63 5.20 -19.35
N VAL A 304 -10.81 5.17 -18.30
CA VAL A 304 -10.15 3.95 -17.83
C VAL A 304 -11.16 2.96 -17.22
N SER A 305 -12.23 3.44 -16.59
CA SER A 305 -13.30 2.58 -16.06
C SER A 305 -14.04 1.79 -17.14
N GLN A 306 -13.91 2.15 -18.42
CA GLN A 306 -14.51 1.39 -19.53
C GLN A 306 -13.61 0.26 -20.04
N VAL A 307 -12.36 0.16 -19.56
CA VAL A 307 -11.34 -0.80 -20.02
C VAL A 307 -10.85 -1.70 -18.88
N ALA A 308 -10.64 -1.11 -17.70
CA ALA A 308 -10.16 -1.83 -16.52
C ALA A 308 -11.18 -2.86 -16.02
N GLY A 309 -10.70 -3.93 -15.39
CA GLY A 309 -11.55 -4.87 -14.65
C GLY A 309 -11.92 -4.34 -13.27
N HIS A 310 -10.98 -3.64 -12.63
CA HIS A 310 -11.15 -3.03 -11.31
C HIS A 310 -10.52 -1.63 -11.28
N ILE A 311 -11.13 -0.70 -10.54
CA ILE A 311 -10.60 0.66 -10.40
C ILE A 311 -10.98 1.28 -9.04
N THR A 312 -10.03 1.94 -8.38
CA THR A 312 -10.32 2.77 -7.20
C THR A 312 -10.71 4.19 -7.60
N PRO A 313 -11.72 4.82 -6.97
CA PRO A 313 -12.05 6.21 -7.20
C PRO A 313 -11.14 7.16 -6.40
N VAL A 314 -10.99 8.39 -6.88
CA VAL A 314 -10.40 9.49 -6.09
C VAL A 314 -11.38 10.67 -6.10
N PRO A 315 -11.90 11.10 -4.92
CA PRO A 315 -11.69 10.53 -3.59
C PRO A 315 -12.45 9.20 -3.38
N GLY A 316 -12.17 8.51 -2.26
CA GLY A 316 -12.92 7.33 -1.81
C GLY A 316 -12.23 5.98 -2.02
N GLY A 317 -11.06 5.95 -2.67
CA GLY A 317 -10.21 4.77 -2.82
C GLY A 317 -9.19 4.64 -1.70
N VAL A 318 -7.94 5.01 -1.99
CA VAL A 318 -6.79 4.73 -1.11
C VAL A 318 -6.77 5.58 0.17
N GLY A 319 -7.22 6.84 0.11
CA GLY A 319 -7.16 7.76 1.26
C GLY A 319 -7.82 7.23 2.56
N PRO A 320 -9.08 6.75 2.53
CA PRO A 320 -9.71 6.11 3.70
C PRO A 320 -8.92 4.91 4.24
N MET A 321 -8.27 4.14 3.37
CA MET A 321 -7.48 2.97 3.76
C MET A 321 -6.22 3.37 4.52
N THR A 322 -5.55 4.45 4.11
CA THR A 322 -4.40 4.99 4.84
C THR A 322 -4.75 5.28 6.31
N VAL A 323 -5.94 5.83 6.58
CA VAL A 323 -6.39 6.09 7.96
C VAL A 323 -6.68 4.79 8.71
N ALA A 324 -7.35 3.82 8.08
CA ALA A 324 -7.62 2.53 8.70
C ALA A 324 -6.33 1.76 9.05
N MET A 325 -5.33 1.81 8.16
CA MET A 325 -4.03 1.15 8.39
C MET A 325 -3.20 1.83 9.47
N LEU A 326 -3.32 3.15 9.64
CA LEU A 326 -2.73 3.83 10.80
C LEU A 326 -3.29 3.26 12.10
N MET A 327 -4.61 3.04 12.19
CA MET A 327 -5.23 2.45 13.39
C MET A 327 -4.73 1.02 13.64
N LYS A 328 -4.59 0.24 12.56
CA LYS A 328 -4.04 -1.13 12.62
C LYS A 328 -2.61 -1.10 13.15
N ASN A 329 -1.76 -0.23 12.62
CA ASN A 329 -0.38 -0.08 13.09
C ASN A 329 -0.30 0.39 14.54
N THR A 330 -1.16 1.30 14.99
CA THR A 330 -1.23 1.70 16.41
C THR A 330 -1.59 0.53 17.31
N LEU A 331 -2.56 -0.31 16.92
CA LEU A 331 -2.90 -1.50 17.68
C LEU A 331 -1.73 -2.49 17.75
N LEU A 332 -1.04 -2.72 16.61
CA LEU A 332 0.15 -3.58 16.57
C LEU A 332 1.29 -3.05 17.45
N ALA A 333 1.50 -1.74 17.47
CA ALA A 333 2.49 -1.08 18.33
C ALA A 333 2.17 -1.28 19.82
N ALA A 334 0.91 -1.03 20.23
CA ALA A 334 0.45 -1.24 21.60
C ALA A 334 0.57 -2.70 22.06
N LYS A 335 0.28 -3.65 21.16
CA LYS A 335 0.47 -5.09 21.40
C LYS A 335 1.94 -5.54 21.40
N LYS A 336 2.88 -4.66 21.03
CA LYS A 336 4.29 -4.99 20.81
C LYS A 336 4.45 -6.19 19.86
N ALA A 337 3.63 -6.23 18.81
CA ALA A 337 3.57 -7.34 17.86
C ALA A 337 4.84 -7.50 17.00
N VAL A 338 5.72 -6.48 17.00
CA VAL A 338 7.03 -6.52 16.33
C VAL A 338 8.13 -6.47 17.38
N VAL A 339 9.06 -7.43 17.32
CA VAL A 339 10.22 -7.51 18.20
C VAL A 339 11.46 -6.95 17.50
N TYR A 340 12.03 -5.88 18.03
CA TYR A 340 13.17 -5.15 17.44
C TYR A 340 14.54 -5.57 18.00
N ASN A 341 14.60 -6.60 18.85
CA ASN A 341 15.77 -7.02 19.63
C ASN A 341 16.99 -7.49 18.80
N ILE A 342 16.90 -7.50 17.47
CA ILE A 342 17.92 -8.09 16.57
C ILE A 342 19.05 -7.09 16.23
N LEU A 343 18.96 -5.83 16.67
CA LEU A 343 19.97 -4.81 16.34
C LEU A 343 21.20 -4.81 17.27
N GLU A 344 21.19 -5.57 18.36
CA GLU A 344 22.39 -5.85 19.14
C GLU A 344 23.00 -7.20 18.70
N PRO A 345 24.21 -7.24 18.12
CA PRO A 345 24.84 -8.50 17.69
C PRO A 345 24.93 -9.56 18.81
N GLY A 346 25.02 -9.12 20.07
CA GLY A 346 25.00 -10.00 21.25
C GLY A 346 23.66 -10.70 21.51
N ALA A 347 22.55 -10.10 21.08
CA ALA A 347 21.21 -10.68 21.23
C ALA A 347 21.00 -11.90 20.31
N VAL A 348 21.62 -11.92 19.13
CA VAL A 348 21.56 -13.06 18.18
C VAL A 348 22.14 -14.34 18.78
N MET A 349 23.15 -14.22 19.64
CA MET A 349 23.74 -15.35 20.37
C MET A 349 22.81 -15.89 21.47
N GLN A 350 22.05 -15.03 22.15
CA GLN A 350 21.22 -15.41 23.29
C GLN A 350 19.91 -16.11 22.89
N THR A 351 19.31 -15.76 21.75
CA THR A 351 18.04 -16.38 21.31
C THR A 351 18.20 -17.86 20.97
N LYS A 352 19.39 -18.29 20.51
CA LYS A 352 19.69 -19.73 20.34
C LYS A 352 19.90 -20.46 21.67
N ALA A 353 20.33 -19.76 22.72
CA ALA A 353 20.57 -20.36 24.03
C ALA A 353 19.29 -20.50 24.87
N SER A 354 18.25 -19.71 24.62
CA SER A 354 16.94 -19.86 25.30
C SER A 354 16.04 -20.92 24.66
N GLN A 355 16.27 -21.27 23.40
CA GLN A 355 15.64 -22.42 22.72
C GLN A 355 16.38 -23.75 22.98
N LEU A 356 17.52 -23.69 23.67
CA LEU A 356 18.34 -24.83 24.09
C LEU A 356 18.52 -24.78 25.60
N ARG A 357 17.44 -24.97 26.36
CA ARG A 357 17.53 -25.46 27.74
C ARG A 357 16.58 -26.65 27.91
N PRO A 358 17.02 -27.66 28.68
CA PRO A 358 16.78 -29.08 28.43
C PRO A 358 15.34 -29.55 28.60
#